data_AF-A0A2D9C5P2-F1
#
_entry.id   AF-A0A2D9C5P2-F1
#
_cell.length_a   1.000
_cell.length_b   1.000
_cell.length_c   1.000
_cell.angle_alpha   90.00
_cell.angle_beta   90.00
_cell.angle_gamma   90.00
#
_symmetry.space_group_name_H-M   'P 1'
#
loop_
_entity.id
_entity.type
_entity.pdbx_description
1 polymer ?
#
loop_
_entity_poly.entity_id
_entity_poly.type
_entity_poly.pdbx_seq_one_letter_code
_entity_poly.pdbx_strand_id
1 'polypeptide(L)'
;MSKQTVNIGNNANDGTGDPLRTAFDKINDNFDEVYGANFVTSTILGAASVNEEKLDATNAPTDNYILSYDSTSGGFTWVQQFDGDITGIVAGDGLTGDATSGDASLAVGAGTGIAVNADDIQIADNGVGHDQLANRYTRVEDIATTSGTIALECDDYAAFNLTGNLGTCTLSLNDLKTGQVVDILLSGSDLSSAVITLADSFTTSVISKVGSADLDTSANNLIQVVCIDDTDGDAIVNYSIATYTTDTTP
;
A
#
# COMPACT_ATOMS: atom_id res chain seq x y z
N MET A 1 -18.59 -67.80 -17.42
CA MET A 1 -19.57 -68.61 -18.18
C MET A 1 -20.94 -68.37 -17.55
N SER A 2 -21.99 -69.13 -17.87
CA SER A 2 -23.19 -69.11 -17.04
C SER A 2 -23.05 -70.18 -15.97
N LYS A 3 -23.48 -69.91 -14.73
CA LYS A 3 -23.53 -70.92 -13.65
C LYS A 3 -24.04 -72.27 -14.16
N GLN A 4 -23.21 -73.29 -14.08
CA GLN A 4 -23.59 -74.67 -14.39
C GLN A 4 -24.23 -75.31 -13.15
N THR A 5 -25.39 -75.93 -13.31
CA THR A 5 -26.09 -76.59 -12.19
C THR A 5 -25.90 -78.10 -12.26
N VAL A 6 -25.55 -78.70 -11.11
CA VAL A 6 -25.52 -80.15 -10.93
C VAL A 6 -26.94 -80.68 -10.88
N ASN A 7 -27.31 -81.58 -11.80
CA ASN A 7 -28.60 -82.25 -11.78
C ASN A 7 -28.57 -83.40 -10.77
N ILE A 8 -29.45 -83.33 -9.77
CA ILE A 8 -29.52 -84.34 -8.69
C ILE A 8 -30.53 -85.46 -8.95
N GLY A 9 -31.18 -85.47 -10.12
CA GLY A 9 -32.24 -86.43 -10.47
C GLY A 9 -33.58 -86.11 -9.83
N ASN A 10 -34.63 -86.84 -10.22
CA ASN A 10 -35.99 -86.61 -9.73
C ASN A 10 -36.25 -87.27 -8.37
N ASN A 11 -35.65 -88.44 -8.13
CA ASN A 11 -35.71 -89.20 -6.90
C ASN A 11 -34.32 -89.74 -6.54
N ALA A 12 -34.15 -90.12 -5.27
CA ALA A 12 -32.92 -90.75 -4.83
C ALA A 12 -32.62 -92.02 -5.66
N ASN A 13 -31.42 -92.08 -6.24
CA ASN A 13 -30.89 -93.22 -6.97
C ASN A 13 -31.68 -93.63 -8.24
N ASP A 14 -32.43 -92.72 -8.85
CA ASP A 14 -33.23 -93.04 -10.06
C ASP A 14 -32.44 -93.00 -11.37
N GLY A 15 -31.14 -92.66 -11.31
CA GLY A 15 -30.25 -92.63 -12.47
C GLY A 15 -30.49 -91.46 -13.43
N THR A 16 -31.37 -90.52 -13.09
CA THR A 16 -31.69 -89.35 -13.93
C THR A 16 -30.83 -88.12 -13.62
N GLY A 17 -29.99 -88.19 -12.58
CA GLY A 17 -29.03 -87.15 -12.21
C GLY A 17 -27.73 -87.20 -13.00
N ASP A 18 -26.88 -86.19 -12.82
CA ASP A 18 -25.55 -86.14 -13.43
C ASP A 18 -24.64 -87.24 -12.84
N PRO A 19 -23.84 -87.92 -13.67
CA PRO A 19 -22.73 -88.72 -13.18
C PRO A 19 -21.77 -87.87 -12.36
N LEU A 20 -21.14 -88.46 -11.34
CA LEU A 20 -20.24 -87.77 -10.41
C LEU A 20 -19.14 -86.97 -11.12
N ARG A 21 -18.58 -87.50 -12.22
CA ARG A 21 -17.58 -86.81 -13.03
C ARG A 21 -18.13 -85.52 -13.63
N THR A 22 -19.28 -85.59 -14.30
CA THR A 22 -19.95 -84.43 -14.90
C THR A 22 -20.32 -83.40 -13.83
N ALA A 23 -20.78 -83.85 -12.65
CA ALA A 23 -21.08 -82.96 -11.54
C ALA A 23 -19.83 -82.21 -11.05
N PHE A 24 -18.69 -82.90 -10.90
CA PHE A 24 -17.46 -82.26 -10.47
C PHE A 24 -16.82 -81.36 -11.52
N ASP A 25 -16.91 -81.72 -12.80
CA ASP A 25 -16.47 -80.84 -13.89
C ASP A 25 -17.27 -79.52 -13.85
N LYS A 26 -18.60 -79.61 -13.69
CA LYS A 26 -19.46 -78.42 -13.52
C LYS A 26 -19.09 -77.59 -12.29
N ILE A 27 -18.72 -78.23 -11.19
CA ILE A 27 -18.31 -77.55 -9.97
C ILE A 27 -16.98 -76.83 -10.18
N ASN A 28 -16.00 -77.49 -10.79
CA ASN A 28 -14.70 -76.89 -11.09
C ASN A 28 -14.85 -75.72 -12.05
N ASP A 29 -15.62 -75.86 -13.14
CA ASP A 29 -15.89 -74.79 -14.10
C ASP A 29 -16.53 -73.55 -13.43
N ASN A 30 -17.46 -73.78 -12.50
CA ASN A 30 -18.07 -72.69 -11.73
C ASN A 30 -17.07 -72.00 -10.79
N PHE A 31 -16.18 -72.76 -10.14
CA PHE A 31 -15.17 -72.19 -9.24
C PHE A 31 -14.05 -71.49 -10.01
N ASP A 32 -13.63 -72.02 -11.15
CA ASP A 32 -12.69 -71.37 -12.05
C ASP A 32 -13.24 -70.04 -12.57
N GLU A 33 -14.55 -69.97 -12.85
CA GLU A 33 -15.22 -68.72 -13.17
C GLU A 33 -15.20 -67.72 -12.00
N VAL A 34 -15.49 -68.16 -10.78
CA VAL A 34 -15.43 -67.30 -9.59
C VAL A 34 -14.00 -66.82 -9.37
N TYR A 35 -13.02 -67.71 -9.23
CA TYR A 35 -11.64 -67.34 -8.92
C TYR A 35 -10.90 -66.65 -10.08
N GLY A 36 -11.35 -66.83 -11.32
CA GLY A 36 -10.81 -66.14 -12.50
C GLY A 36 -11.41 -64.75 -12.75
N ALA A 37 -12.48 -64.37 -12.05
CA ALA A 37 -13.15 -63.08 -12.24
C ALA A 37 -12.45 -61.95 -11.48
N ASN A 38 -12.29 -60.80 -12.14
CA ASN A 38 -11.96 -59.55 -11.45
C ASN A 38 -13.24 -58.99 -10.82
N PHE A 39 -13.53 -59.37 -9.56
CA PHE A 39 -14.78 -59.04 -8.88
C PHE A 39 -15.04 -57.54 -8.69
N VAL A 40 -14.05 -56.66 -8.87
CA VAL A 40 -14.31 -55.23 -8.80
C VAL A 40 -14.77 -54.73 -10.17
N THR A 41 -16.07 -54.86 -10.43
CA THR A 41 -16.74 -54.26 -11.59
C THR A 41 -17.53 -53.03 -11.16
N SER A 42 -17.84 -52.11 -12.08
CA SER A 42 -18.69 -50.94 -11.80
C SER A 42 -20.07 -51.32 -11.24
N THR A 43 -20.56 -52.54 -11.51
CA THR A 43 -21.80 -53.11 -10.95
C THR A 43 -21.66 -53.55 -9.50
N ILE A 44 -20.49 -54.06 -9.09
CA ILE A 44 -20.18 -54.40 -7.69
C ILE A 44 -19.88 -53.14 -6.87
N LEU A 45 -19.44 -52.07 -7.52
CA LEU A 45 -19.41 -50.72 -6.98
C LEU A 45 -20.83 -50.08 -6.88
N GLY A 46 -21.81 -50.82 -6.35
CA GLY A 46 -23.15 -50.29 -6.05
C GLY A 46 -23.13 -49.15 -5.04
N ALA A 47 -24.29 -48.54 -4.75
CA ALA A 47 -24.38 -47.45 -3.76
C ALA A 47 -23.77 -47.89 -2.41
N ALA A 48 -22.89 -47.05 -1.83
CA ALA A 48 -22.14 -47.32 -0.60
C ALA A 48 -21.16 -48.52 -0.64
N SER A 49 -20.84 -49.05 -1.83
CA SER A 49 -19.80 -50.06 -2.02
C SER A 49 -18.41 -49.57 -1.61
N VAL A 50 -18.12 -48.28 -1.84
CA VAL A 50 -16.95 -47.55 -1.36
C VAL A 50 -17.47 -46.44 -0.45
N ASN A 51 -17.09 -46.49 0.83
CA ASN A 51 -17.36 -45.48 1.84
C ASN A 51 -16.04 -45.12 2.53
N GLU A 52 -16.06 -44.12 3.41
CA GLU A 52 -14.88 -43.66 4.15
C GLU A 52 -14.13 -44.82 4.83
N GLU A 53 -14.85 -45.65 5.57
CA GLU A 53 -14.29 -46.81 6.30
C GLU A 53 -13.57 -47.80 5.36
N LYS A 54 -14.06 -47.95 4.12
CA LYS A 54 -13.47 -48.84 3.11
C LYS A 54 -12.32 -48.23 2.32
N LEU A 55 -12.14 -46.90 2.37
CA LEU A 55 -10.97 -46.25 1.78
C LEU A 55 -9.72 -46.44 2.64
N ASP A 56 -9.89 -46.86 3.92
CA ASP A 56 -8.82 -47.07 4.90
C ASP A 56 -7.83 -45.88 4.92
N ALA A 57 -8.40 -44.67 4.89
CA ALA A 57 -7.61 -43.45 4.92
C ALA A 57 -6.95 -43.31 6.31
N THR A 58 -5.71 -42.85 6.32
CA THR A 58 -4.91 -42.71 7.54
C THR A 58 -5.41 -41.64 8.53
N ASN A 59 -6.40 -40.84 8.12
CA ASN A 59 -7.06 -39.79 8.90
C ASN A 59 -8.56 -39.67 8.54
N ALA A 60 -9.31 -38.95 9.37
CA ALA A 60 -10.71 -38.64 9.09
C ALA A 60 -10.83 -37.55 8.01
N PRO A 61 -11.88 -37.57 7.16
CA PRO A 61 -12.14 -36.53 6.18
C PRO A 61 -12.50 -35.22 6.86
N THR A 62 -12.11 -34.12 6.23
CA THR A 62 -12.55 -32.75 6.55
C THR A 62 -13.15 -32.16 5.28
N ASP A 63 -14.13 -31.26 5.42
CA ASP A 63 -14.72 -30.56 4.28
C ASP A 63 -13.60 -29.88 3.44
N ASN A 64 -13.73 -29.98 2.12
CA ASN A 64 -12.75 -29.48 1.13
C ASN A 64 -11.36 -30.16 1.17
N TYR A 65 -11.23 -31.34 1.76
CA TYR A 65 -10.01 -32.15 1.63
C TYR A 65 -10.12 -33.10 0.43
N ILE A 66 -9.00 -33.37 -0.23
CA ILE A 66 -8.91 -34.34 -1.32
C ILE A 66 -8.20 -35.62 -0.84
N LEU A 67 -8.56 -36.75 -1.44
CA LEU A 67 -7.88 -38.02 -1.18
C LEU A 67 -6.55 -38.03 -1.94
N SER A 68 -5.43 -38.07 -1.21
CA SER A 68 -4.09 -38.19 -1.77
C SER A 68 -3.49 -39.55 -1.41
N TYR A 69 -2.60 -40.05 -2.26
CA TYR A 69 -1.72 -41.16 -1.89
C TYR A 69 -0.55 -40.63 -1.06
N ASP A 70 -0.27 -41.26 0.07
CA ASP A 70 0.92 -40.99 0.88
C ASP A 70 1.93 -42.13 0.70
N SER A 71 3.04 -41.83 0.03
CA SER A 71 4.11 -42.81 -0.19
C SER A 71 4.84 -43.25 1.10
N THR A 72 4.69 -42.52 2.20
CA THR A 72 5.33 -42.82 3.49
C THR A 72 4.55 -43.90 4.24
N SER A 73 3.23 -43.75 4.35
CA SER A 73 2.35 -44.78 4.92
C SER A 73 1.96 -45.88 3.92
N GLY A 74 2.11 -45.63 2.62
CA GLY A 74 1.67 -46.53 1.55
C GLY A 74 0.15 -46.57 1.38
N GLY A 75 -0.58 -45.66 2.03
CA GLY A 75 -2.05 -45.62 2.06
C GLY A 75 -2.62 -44.33 1.46
N PHE A 76 -3.94 -44.18 1.57
CA PHE A 76 -4.61 -42.92 1.25
C PHE A 76 -4.68 -42.01 2.48
N THR A 77 -4.63 -40.71 2.26
CA THR A 77 -4.75 -39.70 3.32
C THR A 77 -5.54 -38.51 2.79
N TRP A 78 -6.42 -37.95 3.60
CA TRP A 78 -7.12 -36.71 3.28
C TRP A 78 -6.16 -35.55 3.51
N VAL A 79 -5.82 -34.84 2.45
CA VAL A 79 -5.01 -33.62 2.52
C VAL A 79 -5.89 -32.41 2.26
N GLN A 80 -5.56 -31.30 2.92
CA GLN A 80 -6.19 -30.02 2.58
C GLN A 80 -6.03 -29.79 1.08
N GLN A 81 -7.13 -29.48 0.40
CA GLN A 81 -7.04 -29.01 -0.98
C GLN A 81 -6.19 -27.75 -0.97
N PHE A 82 -5.10 -27.74 -1.74
CA PHE A 82 -4.35 -26.52 -1.97
C PHE A 82 -5.22 -25.58 -2.80
N ASP A 83 -5.96 -24.70 -2.14
CA ASP A 83 -6.26 -23.39 -2.69
C ASP A 83 -4.90 -22.68 -2.80
N GLY A 84 -4.57 -22.04 -3.92
CA GLY A 84 -3.20 -21.54 -4.17
C GLY A 84 -2.61 -20.72 -3.00
N ASP A 85 -1.28 -20.62 -2.93
CA ASP A 85 -0.55 -19.97 -1.82
C ASP A 85 -1.08 -18.57 -1.43
N ILE A 86 -1.68 -17.85 -2.39
CA ILE A 86 -2.41 -16.60 -2.15
C ILE A 86 -3.92 -16.89 -2.20
N THR A 87 -4.55 -16.86 -1.02
CA THR A 87 -5.99 -17.08 -0.86
C THR A 87 -6.82 -15.81 -0.95
N GLY A 88 -6.18 -14.64 -1.02
CA GLY A 88 -6.85 -13.35 -1.18
C GLY A 88 -5.89 -12.17 -1.23
N ILE A 89 -6.19 -11.17 -2.06
CA ILE A 89 -5.60 -9.83 -1.99
C ILE A 89 -6.72 -8.83 -1.74
N VAL A 90 -6.66 -8.12 -0.62
CA VAL A 90 -7.57 -7.01 -0.32
C VAL A 90 -6.77 -5.71 -0.45
N ALA A 91 -6.78 -5.12 -1.65
CA ALA A 91 -6.17 -3.81 -1.87
C ALA A 91 -7.05 -2.70 -1.26
N GLY A 92 -6.43 -1.71 -0.62
CA GLY A 92 -7.08 -0.44 -0.24
C GLY A 92 -6.73 0.68 -1.22
N ASP A 93 -7.21 1.91 -1.02
CA ASP A 93 -7.14 3.00 -2.01
C ASP A 93 -5.77 3.27 -2.67
N GLY A 94 -4.66 3.03 -1.95
CA GLY A 94 -3.30 3.22 -2.47
C GLY A 94 -2.74 2.05 -3.29
N LEU A 95 -3.41 0.90 -3.30
CA LEU A 95 -3.03 -0.29 -4.07
C LEU A 95 -4.24 -0.73 -4.92
N THR A 96 -3.99 -1.47 -5.98
CA THR A 96 -5.05 -2.09 -6.79
C THR A 96 -4.68 -3.54 -7.06
N GLY A 97 -5.68 -4.33 -7.42
CA GLY A 97 -5.54 -5.76 -7.67
C GLY A 97 -6.36 -6.58 -6.69
N ASP A 98 -6.64 -7.81 -7.12
CA ASP A 98 -7.35 -8.81 -6.36
C ASP A 98 -6.84 -10.20 -6.76
N ALA A 99 -7.25 -11.17 -5.96
CA ALA A 99 -7.29 -12.57 -6.34
C ALA A 99 -8.29 -13.29 -5.45
N THR A 100 -9.12 -14.12 -6.02
CA THR A 100 -9.95 -15.09 -5.28
C THR A 100 -9.55 -16.54 -5.59
N SER A 101 -8.69 -16.74 -6.61
CA SER A 101 -7.96 -17.96 -6.92
C SER A 101 -6.92 -17.66 -8.03
N GLY A 102 -5.94 -18.55 -8.23
CA GLY A 102 -4.94 -18.41 -9.31
C GLY A 102 -3.86 -17.36 -9.03
N ASP A 103 -3.25 -16.84 -10.09
CA ASP A 103 -2.20 -15.82 -9.97
C ASP A 103 -2.79 -14.50 -9.46
N ALA A 104 -2.14 -13.94 -8.44
CA ALA A 104 -2.63 -12.74 -7.79
C ALA A 104 -1.98 -11.48 -8.34
N SER A 105 -2.79 -10.47 -8.64
CA SER A 105 -2.29 -9.17 -9.10
C SER A 105 -2.24 -8.17 -7.95
N LEU A 106 -1.12 -7.46 -7.82
CA LEU A 106 -0.97 -6.35 -6.90
C LEU A 106 -0.19 -5.23 -7.59
N ALA A 107 -0.78 -4.05 -7.64
CA ALA A 107 -0.18 -2.86 -8.22
C ALA A 107 -0.35 -1.67 -7.28
N VAL A 108 0.53 -0.68 -7.39
CA VAL A 108 0.34 0.60 -6.70
C VAL A 108 -0.69 1.43 -7.48
N GLY A 109 -1.64 2.04 -6.77
CA GLY A 109 -2.61 2.95 -7.37
C GLY A 109 -1.94 4.26 -7.79
N ALA A 110 -2.02 4.61 -9.07
CA ALA A 110 -1.54 5.91 -9.55
C ALA A 110 -2.53 7.01 -9.12
N GLY A 111 -2.20 7.72 -8.03
CA GLY A 111 -2.90 8.92 -7.59
C GLY A 111 -2.37 10.20 -8.26
N THR A 112 -3.04 11.33 -8.03
CA THR A 112 -2.55 12.64 -8.49
C THR A 112 -1.14 12.88 -7.96
N GLY A 113 -0.19 13.12 -8.86
CA GLY A 113 1.21 13.39 -8.53
C GLY A 113 2.12 12.17 -8.51
N ILE A 114 1.60 10.94 -8.64
CA ILE A 114 2.40 9.71 -8.72
C ILE A 114 2.19 9.06 -10.09
N ALA A 115 3.29 8.72 -10.75
CA ALA A 115 3.31 7.88 -11.93
C ALA A 115 3.84 6.49 -11.57
N VAL A 116 3.07 5.46 -11.91
CA VAL A 116 3.45 4.05 -11.76
C VAL A 116 3.79 3.53 -13.14
N ASN A 117 5.08 3.29 -13.38
CA ASN A 117 5.59 2.71 -14.63
C ASN A 117 5.73 1.19 -14.48
N ALA A 118 6.18 0.51 -15.53
CA ALA A 118 6.39 -0.93 -15.50
C ALA A 118 7.48 -1.35 -14.49
N ASP A 119 8.56 -0.57 -14.39
CA ASP A 119 9.76 -0.93 -13.63
C ASP A 119 9.99 -0.05 -12.39
N ASP A 120 9.30 1.09 -12.26
CA ASP A 120 9.47 2.03 -11.15
C ASP A 120 8.20 2.84 -10.82
N ILE A 121 8.29 3.56 -9.70
CA ILE A 121 7.28 4.52 -9.25
C ILE A 121 8.00 5.85 -9.06
N GLN A 122 7.45 6.91 -9.64
CA GLN A 122 8.04 8.25 -9.60
C GLN A 122 6.97 9.31 -9.35
N ILE A 123 7.41 10.54 -9.10
CA ILE A 123 6.52 11.70 -9.16
C ILE A 123 6.13 11.91 -10.63
N ALA A 124 4.84 12.08 -10.89
CA ALA A 124 4.34 12.36 -12.23
C ALA A 124 4.90 13.70 -12.74
N ASP A 125 4.92 13.90 -14.07
CA ASP A 125 5.24 15.20 -14.64
C ASP A 125 4.30 16.27 -14.08
N ASN A 126 4.87 17.35 -13.54
CA ASN A 126 4.14 18.40 -12.80
C ASN A 126 3.36 17.88 -11.57
N GLY A 127 3.76 16.73 -11.03
CA GLY A 127 3.10 16.08 -9.89
C GLY A 127 3.27 16.82 -8.56
N VAL A 128 4.29 17.68 -8.48
CA VAL A 128 4.46 18.68 -7.41
C VAL A 128 4.36 20.05 -8.04
N GLY A 129 3.23 20.71 -7.81
CA GLY A 129 3.01 22.11 -8.14
C GLY A 129 3.03 22.97 -6.87
N HIS A 130 2.64 24.23 -7.03
CA HIS A 130 2.61 25.20 -5.94
C HIS A 130 1.75 24.71 -4.77
N ASP A 131 0.56 24.15 -5.03
CA ASP A 131 -0.37 23.68 -4.00
C ASP A 131 0.21 22.56 -3.11
N GLN A 132 1.17 21.77 -3.62
CA GLN A 132 1.84 20.71 -2.87
C GLN A 132 3.11 21.19 -2.13
N LEU A 133 3.57 22.43 -2.36
CA LEU A 133 4.70 22.99 -1.64
C LEU A 133 4.33 23.26 -0.18
N ALA A 134 5.34 23.36 0.68
CA ALA A 134 5.15 23.77 2.06
C ALA A 134 4.44 25.14 2.14
N ASN A 135 3.63 25.33 3.17
CA ASN A 135 2.83 26.54 3.41
C ASN A 135 3.61 27.84 3.19
N ARG A 136 4.90 27.86 3.57
CA ARG A 136 5.76 29.03 3.42
C ARG A 136 5.90 29.53 1.99
N TYR A 137 5.74 28.66 1.01
CA TYR A 137 5.82 29.01 -0.41
C TYR A 137 4.45 29.29 -1.03
N THR A 138 3.34 29.05 -0.31
CA THR A 138 1.99 29.11 -0.88
C THR A 138 1.10 30.18 -0.27
N ARG A 139 1.59 30.88 0.75
CA ARG A 139 0.81 31.82 1.56
C ARG A 139 1.63 33.08 1.87
N VAL A 140 0.92 34.18 2.10
CA VAL A 140 1.45 35.43 2.65
C VAL A 140 0.80 35.65 4.00
N GLU A 141 1.55 36.11 4.99
CA GLU A 141 0.98 36.57 6.25
C GLU A 141 0.71 38.08 6.21
N ASP A 142 -0.55 38.48 6.32
CA ASP A 142 -0.92 39.89 6.51
C ASP A 142 -0.86 40.24 8.01
N ILE A 143 0.01 41.18 8.38
CA ILE A 143 0.23 41.60 9.76
C ILE A 143 -0.22 43.05 9.93
N ALA A 144 -1.16 43.27 10.86
CA ALA A 144 -1.69 44.60 11.18
C ALA A 144 -1.10 45.21 12.47
N THR A 145 -0.25 44.47 13.19
CA THR A 145 0.44 44.96 14.39
C THR A 145 1.41 46.08 14.03
N THR A 146 1.42 47.18 14.79
CA THR A 146 2.14 48.41 14.42
C THR A 146 3.30 48.78 15.34
N SER A 147 3.56 48.04 16.42
CA SER A 147 4.60 48.39 17.39
C SER A 147 5.03 47.18 18.23
N GLY A 148 6.15 47.32 18.94
CA GLY A 148 6.71 46.26 19.78
C GLY A 148 7.40 45.16 18.96
N THR A 149 7.51 43.95 19.52
CA THR A 149 8.04 42.81 18.76
C THR A 149 6.93 42.18 17.92
N ILE A 150 7.17 42.09 16.63
CA ILE A 150 6.34 41.40 15.65
C ILE A 150 7.08 40.12 15.28
N ALA A 151 6.49 38.97 15.58
CA ALA A 151 7.04 37.67 15.20
C ALA A 151 6.73 37.41 13.73
N LEU A 152 7.75 37.01 12.97
CA LEU A 152 7.67 36.57 11.59
C LEU A 152 8.05 35.08 11.58
N GLU A 153 7.05 34.20 11.57
CA GLU A 153 7.25 32.74 11.66
C GLU A 153 7.68 32.19 10.29
N CYS A 154 8.99 32.12 10.06
CA CYS A 154 9.54 31.82 8.74
C CYS A 154 9.42 30.33 8.35
N ASP A 155 9.08 29.45 9.29
CA ASP A 155 8.73 28.07 8.98
C ASP A 155 7.34 27.95 8.34
N ASP A 156 6.44 28.90 8.57
CA ASP A 156 5.08 28.93 8.03
C ASP A 156 4.90 29.86 6.82
N TYR A 157 5.72 30.93 6.70
CA TYR A 157 5.62 31.93 5.63
C TYR A 157 7.01 32.34 5.10
N ALA A 158 7.13 32.52 3.78
CA ALA A 158 8.28 33.18 3.16
C ALA A 158 7.98 34.62 2.72
N ALA A 159 6.73 35.07 2.91
CA ALA A 159 6.29 36.42 2.57
C ALA A 159 5.39 36.98 3.68
N PHE A 160 5.73 38.16 4.17
CA PHE A 160 5.01 38.89 5.20
C PHE A 160 4.62 40.26 4.66
N ASN A 161 3.38 40.67 4.89
CA ASN A 161 2.84 41.95 4.46
C ASN A 161 2.37 42.76 5.68
N LEU A 162 3.22 43.68 6.12
CA LEU A 162 2.94 44.58 7.22
C LEU A 162 2.13 45.76 6.68
N THR A 163 0.81 45.69 6.90
CA THR A 163 -0.18 46.61 6.33
C THR A 163 -0.47 47.83 7.21
N GLY A 164 -0.06 47.78 8.49
CA GLY A 164 -0.26 48.87 9.44
C GLY A 164 0.75 50.01 9.27
N ASN A 165 0.40 51.21 9.76
CA ASN A 165 1.34 52.33 9.88
C ASN A 165 2.33 52.03 11.00
N LEU A 166 3.48 51.46 10.65
CA LEU A 166 4.47 50.98 11.62
C LEU A 166 5.08 52.15 12.41
N GLY A 167 5.13 51.99 13.73
CA GLY A 167 5.90 52.84 14.64
C GLY A 167 7.28 52.24 14.91
N THR A 168 7.75 52.35 16.15
CA THR A 168 8.93 51.59 16.58
C THR A 168 8.58 50.12 16.80
N CYS A 169 9.17 49.23 16.02
CA CYS A 169 9.00 47.79 16.17
C CYS A 169 10.27 47.00 15.87
N THR A 170 10.31 45.80 16.44
CA THR A 170 11.30 44.77 16.14
C THR A 170 10.62 43.68 15.34
N LEU A 171 11.13 43.37 14.14
CA LEU A 171 10.69 42.22 13.36
C LEU A 171 11.58 41.04 13.71
N SER A 172 11.02 40.04 14.38
CA SER A 172 11.73 38.84 14.81
C SER A 172 11.58 37.75 13.76
N LEU A 173 12.67 37.46 13.04
CA LEU A 173 12.76 36.41 12.03
C LEU A 173 12.93 35.06 12.73
N ASN A 174 11.83 34.41 13.03
CA ASN A 174 11.84 33.15 13.76
C ASN A 174 12.01 31.97 12.80
N ASP A 175 12.76 30.95 13.23
CA ASP A 175 12.87 29.65 12.54
C ASP A 175 13.38 29.70 11.09
N LEU A 176 14.19 30.73 10.77
CA LEU A 176 14.92 30.80 9.51
C LEU A 176 15.75 29.54 9.26
N LYS A 177 15.81 29.12 7.99
CA LYS A 177 16.65 27.99 7.54
C LYS A 177 17.68 28.43 6.51
N THR A 178 18.84 27.77 6.51
CA THR A 178 19.90 28.03 5.53
C THR A 178 19.33 27.97 4.09
N GLY A 179 19.62 29.01 3.31
CA GLY A 179 19.15 29.17 1.93
C GLY A 179 17.74 29.75 1.80
N GLN A 180 17.02 29.98 2.89
CA GLN A 180 15.69 30.59 2.85
C GLN A 180 15.79 32.08 2.53
N VAL A 181 14.91 32.53 1.62
CA VAL A 181 14.65 33.94 1.33
C VAL A 181 13.29 34.30 1.90
N VAL A 182 13.21 35.44 2.59
CA VAL A 182 11.99 35.97 3.18
C VAL A 182 11.76 37.38 2.66
N ASP A 183 10.58 37.62 2.09
CA ASP A 183 10.13 38.93 1.65
C ASP A 183 9.26 39.58 2.73
N ILE A 184 9.62 40.78 3.15
CA ILE A 184 8.88 41.58 4.13
C ILE A 184 8.44 42.85 3.44
N LEU A 185 7.15 42.94 3.13
CA LEU A 185 6.53 44.11 2.51
C LEU A 185 6.06 45.04 3.63
N LEU A 186 6.51 46.28 3.58
CA LEU A 186 5.98 47.38 4.39
C LEU A 186 5.06 48.17 3.47
N SER A 187 3.76 47.86 3.51
CA SER A 187 2.75 48.39 2.57
C SER A 187 1.80 49.41 3.20
N GLY A 188 2.06 49.82 4.45
CA GLY A 188 1.28 50.84 5.16
C GLY A 188 1.37 52.20 4.46
N SER A 189 0.25 52.94 4.43
CA SER A 189 0.15 54.23 3.73
C SER A 189 0.98 55.37 4.34
N ASP A 190 1.44 55.19 5.59
CA ASP A 190 2.27 56.16 6.30
C ASP A 190 3.30 55.42 7.17
N LEU A 191 4.57 55.46 6.74
CA LEU A 191 5.71 54.92 7.48
C LEU A 191 6.53 56.03 8.16
N SER A 192 6.02 57.27 8.26
CA SER A 192 6.75 58.42 8.79
C SER A 192 7.28 58.23 10.22
N SER A 193 6.63 57.36 11.00
CA SER A 193 7.00 57.02 12.38
C SER A 193 7.73 55.68 12.51
N ALA A 194 8.02 55.01 11.39
CA ALA A 194 8.60 53.68 11.38
C ALA A 194 10.05 53.72 11.85
N VAL A 195 10.33 52.95 12.90
CA VAL A 195 11.70 52.67 13.36
C VAL A 195 11.80 51.15 13.49
N ILE A 196 12.40 50.52 12.50
CA ILE A 196 12.41 49.06 12.36
C ILE A 196 13.75 48.50 12.80
N THR A 197 13.73 47.53 13.72
CA THR A 197 14.88 46.69 14.05
C THR A 197 14.63 45.28 13.54
N LEU A 198 15.59 44.66 12.85
CA LEU A 198 15.54 43.23 12.56
C LEU A 198 16.18 42.47 13.72
N ALA A 199 15.52 41.40 14.14
CA ALA A 199 16.03 40.42 15.08
C ALA A 199 15.78 39.02 14.51
N ASP A 200 16.33 38.00 15.15
CA ASP A 200 16.08 36.61 14.83
C ASP A 200 15.98 35.78 16.12
N SER A 201 15.63 34.50 15.97
CA SER A 201 15.49 33.56 17.07
C SER A 201 16.76 32.75 17.37
N PHE A 202 17.89 33.05 16.72
CA PHE A 202 19.14 32.33 16.98
C PHE A 202 19.75 32.79 18.31
N THR A 203 20.50 31.90 18.97
CA THR A 203 21.19 32.22 20.23
C THR A 203 22.19 33.36 20.03
N THR A 204 22.97 33.28 18.96
CA THR A 204 23.83 34.36 18.46
C THR A 204 23.85 34.33 16.95
N SER A 205 23.79 35.53 16.35
CA SER A 205 23.74 35.72 14.90
C SER A 205 24.41 37.03 14.49
N VAL A 206 24.67 37.17 13.19
CA VAL A 206 25.03 38.42 12.55
C VAL A 206 23.99 38.74 11.49
N ILE A 207 23.24 39.84 11.69
CA ILE A 207 22.33 40.38 10.69
C ILE A 207 23.04 41.53 9.94
N SER A 208 23.39 41.31 8.68
CA SER A 208 24.14 42.27 7.85
C SER A 208 23.31 42.86 6.73
N LYS A 209 23.39 44.18 6.55
CA LYS A 209 22.80 44.87 5.41
C LYS A 209 23.68 44.70 4.16
N VAL A 210 23.05 44.38 3.05
CA VAL A 210 23.63 44.34 1.71
C VAL A 210 23.14 45.55 0.93
N GLY A 211 24.07 46.30 0.35
CA GLY A 211 23.78 47.54 -0.38
C GLY A 211 23.64 48.76 0.54
N SER A 212 23.23 49.89 -0.05
CA SER A 212 23.26 51.20 0.63
C SER A 212 21.89 51.83 0.86
N ALA A 213 20.82 51.36 0.20
CA ALA A 213 19.48 51.94 0.34
C ALA A 213 18.96 51.78 1.78
N ASP A 214 18.37 52.81 2.37
CA ASP A 214 17.76 52.77 3.71
C ASP A 214 16.23 52.70 3.61
N LEU A 215 15.56 52.53 4.76
CA LEU A 215 14.10 52.59 4.84
C LEU A 215 13.63 53.97 4.39
N ASP A 216 12.82 54.02 3.34
CA ASP A 216 12.14 55.24 2.91
C ASP A 216 10.79 55.35 3.62
N THR A 217 10.71 56.22 4.62
CA THR A 217 9.48 56.40 5.41
C THR A 217 8.36 57.12 4.64
N SER A 218 8.61 57.53 3.39
CA SER A 218 7.63 58.18 2.52
C SER A 218 7.08 57.28 1.41
N ALA A 219 7.57 56.04 1.30
CA ALA A 219 7.20 55.09 0.26
C ALA A 219 6.99 53.67 0.83
N ASN A 220 6.39 52.77 0.04
CA ASN A 220 6.37 51.36 0.40
C ASN A 220 7.76 50.75 0.21
N ASN A 221 8.14 49.83 1.10
CA ASN A 221 9.46 49.20 1.09
C ASN A 221 9.35 47.68 1.08
N LEU A 222 10.24 47.02 0.34
CA LEU A 222 10.49 45.59 0.42
C LEU A 222 11.82 45.41 1.16
N ILE A 223 11.79 44.66 2.26
CA ILE A 223 12.99 44.11 2.88
C ILE A 223 13.08 42.66 2.45
N GLN A 224 14.15 42.29 1.75
CA GLN A 224 14.42 40.91 1.39
C GLN A 224 15.56 40.38 2.25
N VAL A 225 15.27 39.32 3.00
CA VAL A 225 16.19 38.67 3.93
C VAL A 225 16.61 37.33 3.34
N VAL A 226 17.88 36.94 3.52
CA VAL A 226 18.37 35.60 3.21
C VAL A 226 19.16 35.06 4.41
N CYS A 227 18.82 33.85 4.83
CA CYS A 227 19.61 33.11 5.81
C CYS A 227 20.73 32.37 5.08
N ILE A 228 21.98 32.76 5.35
CA ILE A 228 23.17 32.17 4.73
C ILE A 228 23.66 30.95 5.52
N ASP A 229 23.51 31.00 6.84
CA ASP A 229 23.84 29.93 7.78
C ASP A 229 22.87 29.99 8.96
N ASP A 230 22.24 28.86 9.28
CA ASP A 230 21.30 28.68 10.39
C ASP A 230 21.91 27.87 11.56
N THR A 231 23.24 27.75 11.59
CA THR A 231 23.96 27.15 12.73
C THR A 231 23.71 27.98 13.98
N ASP A 232 22.91 27.43 14.91
CA ASP A 232 22.56 28.12 16.15
C ASP A 232 23.83 28.49 16.94
N GLY A 233 23.96 29.78 17.25
CA GLY A 233 25.14 30.32 17.91
C GLY A 233 26.16 31.02 16.98
N ASP A 234 26.10 30.80 15.67
CA ASP A 234 26.98 31.48 14.71
C ASP A 234 26.23 31.83 13.40
N ALA A 235 24.90 32.02 13.50
CA ALA A 235 24.05 32.20 12.34
C ALA A 235 24.38 33.47 11.54
N ILE A 236 24.23 33.41 10.23
CA ILE A 236 24.52 34.53 9.31
C ILE A 236 23.26 34.85 8.52
N VAL A 237 22.77 36.07 8.70
CA VAL A 237 21.60 36.59 7.99
C VAL A 237 21.99 37.86 7.24
N ASN A 238 21.64 37.92 5.96
CA ASN A 238 21.80 39.12 5.16
C ASN A 238 20.44 39.69 4.80
N TYR A 239 20.33 41.01 4.71
CA TYR A 239 19.13 41.65 4.20
C TYR A 239 19.47 42.79 3.25
N SER A 240 18.54 43.09 2.35
CA SER A 240 18.56 44.31 1.54
C SER A 240 17.20 45.00 1.65
N ILE A 241 17.17 46.29 1.34
CA ILE A 241 15.94 47.08 1.34
C ILE A 241 15.87 47.90 0.06
N ALA A 242 14.68 47.98 -0.52
CA ALA A 242 14.38 48.83 -1.66
C ALA A 242 12.93 49.33 -1.58
N THR A 243 12.67 50.50 -2.17
CA THR A 243 11.31 50.95 -2.38
C THR A 243 10.65 50.20 -3.52
N TYR A 244 9.34 50.02 -3.46
CA TYR A 244 8.56 49.47 -4.56
C TYR A 244 7.31 50.31 -4.81
N THR A 245 6.89 50.34 -6.07
CA THR A 245 5.63 50.94 -6.50
C THR A 245 4.96 50.00 -7.49
N THR A 246 3.65 50.15 -7.67
CA THR A 246 2.97 49.45 -8.76
C THR A 246 3.49 50.01 -10.08
N ASP A 247 4.02 49.14 -10.93
CA ASP A 247 4.40 49.46 -12.29
C ASP A 247 3.83 48.40 -13.24
N THR A 248 3.07 48.84 -14.23
CA THR A 248 2.51 47.97 -15.27
C THR A 248 3.29 48.09 -16.59
N THR A 249 4.36 48.89 -16.59
CA THR A 249 5.20 49.26 -17.74
C THR A 249 6.68 49.41 -17.31
N PRO A 250 7.35 48.31 -16.94
CA PRO A 250 8.73 48.32 -16.42
C PRO A 250 9.78 48.81 -17.41
#